data_AF-A0A7V9SDY6-F1
#
_entry.id   AF-A0A7V9SDY6-F1
#
_cell.length_a   1.000
_cell.length_b   1.000
_cell.length_c   1.000
_cell.angle_alpha   90.00
_cell.angle_beta   90.00
_cell.angle_gamma   90.00
#
_symmetry.space_group_name_H-M   'P 1'
#
loop_
_entity.id
_entity.type
_entity.pdbx_description
1 polymer ?
#
loop_
_entity_poly.entity_id
_entity_poly.type
_entity_poly.pdbx_seq_one_letter_code
_entity_poly.pdbx_strand_id
1 'polypeptide(L)'
;MSSTPRRFRAGYRNPSTQDWMLGMSDVPDAVAGYYDPDADEWVEGVADIESGDWIPADAVRGTGGQDCPPGFPVKGNLPSRMFHLPGQATYERTNPEICFASAEAASAAGFSPGRAAAAGAAAVAAPVAAARQVDPGTPTPP
;
A
#
# COMPACT_ATOMS: atom_id res chain seq x y z
N MET A 1 -1.24 4.75 25.93
CA MET A 1 -0.19 4.10 25.12
C MET A 1 -0.40 4.57 23.69
N SER A 2 0.28 5.63 23.28
CA SER A 2 0.21 6.12 21.90
C SER A 2 1.14 5.29 21.03
N SER A 3 0.71 4.09 20.66
CA SER A 3 1.41 3.34 19.62
C SER A 3 1.00 3.91 18.28
N THR A 4 1.86 4.72 17.68
CA THR A 4 1.72 5.08 16.27
C THR A 4 1.70 3.78 15.47
N PRO A 5 0.75 3.59 14.55
CA PRO A 5 0.70 2.39 13.72
C PRO A 5 2.00 2.24 12.92
N ARG A 6 2.52 1.01 12.86
CA ARG A 6 3.74 0.65 12.13
C ARG A 6 3.54 0.83 10.64
N ARG A 7 4.59 1.25 9.94
CA ARG A 7 4.57 1.35 8.49
C ARG A 7 5.10 0.07 7.88
N PHE A 8 4.52 -0.41 6.80
CA PHE A 8 5.12 -1.51 6.04
C PHE A 8 5.16 -1.19 4.56
N ARG A 9 6.08 -1.83 3.84
CA ARG A 9 6.10 -1.84 2.38
C ARG A 9 5.84 -3.24 1.90
N ALA A 10 4.81 -3.40 1.08
CA ALA A 10 4.51 -4.69 0.49
C ALA A 10 5.63 -5.13 -0.47
N GLY A 11 5.90 -6.42 -0.47
CA GLY A 11 6.86 -7.03 -1.36
C GLY A 11 6.61 -8.52 -1.54
N TYR A 12 7.59 -9.19 -2.12
CA TYR A 12 7.54 -10.61 -2.35
C TYR A 12 8.93 -11.22 -2.20
N ARG A 13 8.96 -12.51 -1.87
CA ARG A 13 10.16 -13.32 -1.89
C ARG A 13 10.20 -14.12 -3.17
N ASN A 14 11.27 -13.95 -3.94
CA ASN A 14 11.49 -14.74 -5.13
C ASN A 14 11.81 -16.19 -4.73
N PRO A 15 11.05 -17.19 -5.21
CA PRO A 15 11.25 -18.59 -4.79
C PRO A 15 12.55 -19.17 -5.35
N SER A 16 13.04 -18.68 -6.49
CA SER A 16 14.28 -19.16 -7.11
C SER A 16 15.54 -18.61 -6.44
N THR A 17 15.56 -17.31 -6.12
CA THR A 17 16.75 -16.66 -5.53
C THR A 17 16.66 -16.54 -4.02
N GLN A 18 15.48 -16.79 -3.43
CA GLN A 18 15.17 -16.58 -2.02
C GLN A 18 15.32 -15.10 -1.57
N ASP A 19 15.41 -14.18 -2.54
CA ASP A 19 15.64 -12.75 -2.35
C ASP A 19 14.32 -12.00 -2.17
N TRP A 20 14.34 -11.00 -1.29
CA TRP A 20 13.18 -10.18 -0.99
C TRP A 20 13.17 -8.90 -1.83
N MET A 21 12.07 -8.67 -2.54
CA MET A 21 11.91 -7.55 -3.46
C MET A 21 10.65 -6.76 -3.11
N LEU A 22 10.74 -5.42 -3.18
CA LEU A 22 9.61 -4.53 -2.97
C LEU A 22 8.66 -4.54 -4.17
N GLY A 23 7.36 -4.44 -3.90
CA GLY A 23 6.32 -4.39 -4.93
C GLY A 23 5.61 -5.73 -5.16
N MET A 24 4.95 -5.85 -6.31
CA MET A 24 4.21 -7.03 -6.72
C MET A 24 5.05 -7.87 -7.69
N SER A 25 5.09 -9.18 -7.46
CA SER A 25 5.80 -10.10 -8.35
C SER A 25 4.92 -10.51 -9.52
N ASP A 26 5.48 -10.49 -10.72
CA ASP A 26 4.95 -11.26 -11.86
C ASP A 26 5.44 -12.71 -11.84
N VAL A 27 6.31 -13.07 -10.88
CA VAL A 27 6.85 -14.44 -10.77
C VAL A 27 5.76 -15.35 -10.20
N PRO A 28 5.42 -16.45 -10.90
CA PRO A 28 4.52 -17.45 -10.33
C PRO A 28 5.15 -18.05 -9.06
N ASP A 29 4.31 -18.35 -8.07
CA ASP A 29 4.72 -18.93 -6.79
C ASP A 29 5.60 -18.02 -5.90
N ALA A 30 5.66 -16.72 -6.18
CA ALA A 30 6.28 -15.77 -5.27
C ALA A 30 5.56 -15.73 -3.92
N VAL A 31 6.33 -15.75 -2.83
CA VAL A 31 5.76 -15.66 -1.48
C VAL A 31 5.48 -14.20 -1.20
N ALA A 32 4.21 -13.84 -1.01
CA ALA A 32 3.83 -12.49 -0.59
C ALA A 32 4.42 -12.19 0.80
N GLY A 33 4.93 -10.99 0.98
CA GLY A 33 5.44 -10.52 2.26
C GLY A 33 5.38 -9.01 2.39
N TYR A 34 5.87 -8.52 3.51
CA TYR A 34 6.02 -7.10 3.76
C TYR A 34 7.31 -6.81 4.51
N TYR A 35 7.90 -5.67 4.19
CA TYR A 35 9.07 -5.13 4.86
C TYR A 35 8.63 -4.16 5.96
N ASP A 36 9.08 -4.42 7.19
CA ASP A 36 8.99 -3.54 8.35
C ASP A 36 10.26 -2.66 8.38
N PRO A 37 10.17 -1.35 8.02
CA PRO A 37 11.30 -0.42 8.10
C PRO A 37 11.65 -0.03 9.53
N ASP A 38 10.75 -0.19 10.50
CA ASP A 38 11.04 0.09 11.91
C ASP A 38 11.90 -1.03 12.52
N ALA A 39 11.73 -2.28 12.05
CA ALA A 39 12.51 -3.44 12.46
C ALA A 39 13.65 -3.84 11.49
N ASP A 40 13.69 -3.22 10.30
CA ASP A 40 14.55 -3.61 9.18
C ASP A 40 14.41 -5.10 8.80
N GLU A 41 13.18 -5.63 8.85
CA GLU A 41 12.91 -7.07 8.68
C GLU A 41 11.84 -7.33 7.62
N TRP A 42 11.97 -8.47 6.94
CA TRP A 42 10.96 -9.00 6.02
C TRP A 42 10.10 -10.05 6.71
N VAL A 43 8.78 -9.90 6.59
CA VAL A 43 7.80 -10.83 7.15
C VAL A 43 7.02 -11.48 6.01
N GLU A 44 6.95 -12.82 6.00
CA GLU A 44 6.11 -13.59 5.08
C GLU A 44 4.62 -13.43 5.43
N GLY A 45 3.80 -13.13 4.43
CA GLY A 45 2.35 -12.97 4.56
C GLY A 45 1.84 -11.57 4.22
N VAL A 46 0.58 -11.31 4.56
CA VAL A 46 -0.08 -9.99 4.38
C VAL A 46 -0.12 -9.32 5.74
N ALA A 47 0.29 -8.04 5.81
CA ALA A 47 0.23 -7.29 7.06
C ALA A 47 -1.23 -7.12 7.52
N ASP A 48 -1.46 -7.22 8.83
CA ASP A 48 -2.79 -7.08 9.41
C ASP A 48 -3.18 -5.60 9.54
N ILE A 49 -3.70 -5.05 8.44
CA ILE A 49 -4.17 -3.66 8.37
C ILE A 49 -5.51 -3.48 9.09
N GLU A 50 -6.26 -4.56 9.28
CA GLU A 50 -7.59 -4.55 9.91
C GLU A 50 -7.53 -4.27 11.42
N SER A 51 -6.57 -4.87 12.14
CA SER A 51 -6.24 -4.47 13.52
C SER A 51 -5.72 -3.04 13.56
N GLY A 52 -5.08 -2.64 12.45
CA GLY A 52 -4.64 -1.28 12.22
C GLY A 52 -3.38 -0.93 13.01
N ASP A 53 -2.70 -1.95 13.54
CA ASP A 53 -1.29 -1.94 13.94
C ASP A 53 -0.37 -1.69 12.75
N TRP A 54 -0.79 -2.05 11.53
CA TRP A 54 -0.01 -1.89 10.30
C TRP A 54 -0.70 -0.98 9.30
N ILE A 55 0.04 -0.02 8.74
CA ILE A 55 -0.40 0.82 7.62
C ILE A 55 0.67 0.80 6.52
N PRO A 56 0.30 0.60 5.26
CA PRO A 56 1.22 0.75 4.13
C PRO A 56 1.92 2.12 4.16
N ALA A 57 3.19 2.16 3.78
CA ALA A 57 3.95 3.41 3.71
C ALA A 57 3.29 4.42 2.75
N ASP A 58 2.76 3.92 1.62
CA ASP A 58 2.07 4.69 0.58
C ASP A 58 0.54 4.79 0.80
N ALA A 59 0.10 4.67 2.05
CA ALA A 59 -1.30 4.79 2.43
C ALA A 59 -1.49 5.56 3.73
N VAL A 60 -2.72 6.00 3.98
CA VAL A 60 -3.13 6.69 5.20
C VAL A 60 -4.49 6.15 5.62
N ARG A 61 -4.79 6.18 6.92
CA ARG A 61 -6.14 5.82 7.37
C ARG A 61 -7.16 6.81 6.80
N GLY A 62 -8.33 6.28 6.47
CA GLY A 62 -9.48 7.12 6.16
C GLY A 62 -9.80 8.03 7.33
N THR A 63 -10.34 9.21 7.06
CA THR A 63 -10.68 10.21 8.08
C THR A 63 -12.01 9.91 8.78
N GLY A 64 -12.57 8.70 8.62
CA GLY A 64 -13.90 8.33 9.12
C GLY A 64 -15.06 8.87 8.28
N GLY A 65 -14.79 9.21 7.01
CA GLY A 65 -15.79 9.69 6.07
C GLY A 65 -15.43 9.31 4.64
N GLN A 66 -16.19 9.82 3.68
CA GLN A 66 -16.05 9.47 2.26
C GLN A 66 -14.84 10.13 1.60
N ASP A 67 -14.13 11.02 2.28
CA ASP A 67 -13.03 11.80 1.72
C ASP A 67 -11.66 11.20 2.08
N CYS A 68 -10.73 11.29 1.14
CA CYS A 68 -9.33 10.97 1.36
C CYS A 68 -8.50 12.25 1.30
N PRO A 69 -7.39 12.34 2.07
CA PRO A 69 -6.50 13.48 2.01
C PRO A 69 -5.87 13.64 0.62
N PRO A 70 -5.48 14.89 0.25
CA PRO A 70 -4.83 15.16 -1.02
C PRO A 70 -3.54 14.35 -1.14
N GLY A 71 -3.35 13.67 -2.28
CA GLY A 71 -2.24 12.74 -2.53
C GLY A 71 -2.60 11.26 -2.36
N PHE A 72 -3.78 10.93 -1.81
CA PHE A 72 -4.26 9.56 -1.66
C PHE A 72 -5.62 9.35 -2.33
N PRO A 73 -5.70 9.39 -3.68
CA PRO A 73 -6.95 9.32 -4.41
C PRO A 73 -7.59 7.93 -4.44
N VAL A 74 -6.93 6.88 -3.94
CA VAL A 74 -7.44 5.51 -4.05
C VAL A 74 -8.09 5.08 -2.74
N LYS A 75 -9.40 4.84 -2.77
CA LYS A 75 -10.20 4.47 -1.60
C LYS A 75 -10.21 2.96 -1.38
N GLY A 76 -9.56 2.48 -0.34
CA GLY A 76 -9.57 1.08 0.07
C GLY A 76 -10.59 0.77 1.17
N ASN A 77 -11.41 -0.24 0.93
CA ASN A 77 -12.36 -0.77 1.89
C ASN A 77 -11.81 -2.06 2.53
N LEU A 78 -11.35 -1.98 3.78
CA LEU A 78 -10.78 -3.10 4.52
C LEU A 78 -11.68 -4.35 4.59
N PRO A 79 -12.96 -4.27 5.03
CA PRO A 79 -13.83 -5.45 5.19
C PRO A 79 -14.09 -6.24 3.91
N SER A 80 -13.92 -5.63 2.74
CA SER A 80 -14.08 -6.31 1.45
C SER A 80 -12.77 -6.45 0.67
N ARG A 81 -11.66 -5.92 1.21
CA ARG A 81 -10.34 -5.83 0.56
C ARG A 81 -10.41 -5.34 -0.88
N MET A 82 -11.30 -4.36 -1.13
CA MET A 82 -11.52 -3.79 -2.45
C MET A 82 -11.09 -2.33 -2.49
N PHE A 83 -10.47 -1.89 -3.58
CA PHE A 83 -10.14 -0.49 -3.80
C PHE A 83 -10.95 0.18 -4.92
N HIS A 84 -11.15 1.48 -4.79
CA HIS A 84 -11.88 2.34 -5.70
C HIS A 84 -11.03 3.56 -6.11
N LEU A 85 -10.89 3.74 -7.41
CA LEU A 85 -10.26 4.87 -8.09
C LEU A 85 -11.22 6.04 -8.31
N PRO A 86 -10.69 7.27 -8.39
CA PRO A 86 -11.47 8.46 -8.73
C PRO A 86 -12.05 8.33 -10.14
N GLY A 87 -13.27 8.84 -10.35
CA GLY A 87 -14.00 8.75 -11.61
C GLY A 87 -14.95 7.55 -11.72
N GLN A 88 -14.99 6.65 -10.73
CA GLN A 88 -16.03 5.64 -10.65
C GLN A 88 -17.30 6.18 -10.00
N ALA A 89 -18.47 5.74 -10.47
CA ALA A 89 -19.77 6.15 -9.91
C ALA A 89 -19.96 5.76 -8.42
N THR A 90 -19.24 4.76 -7.95
CA THR A 90 -19.28 4.34 -6.54
C THR A 90 -18.24 5.05 -5.68
N TYR A 91 -17.27 5.74 -6.27
CA TYR A 91 -16.16 6.37 -5.55
C TYR A 91 -16.63 7.37 -4.50
N GLU A 92 -17.63 8.19 -4.81
CA GLU A 92 -18.19 9.19 -3.88
C GLU A 92 -19.02 8.56 -2.77
N ARG A 93 -19.53 7.33 -2.97
CA ARG A 93 -20.40 6.63 -2.01
C ARG A 93 -19.63 5.70 -1.09
N THR A 94 -18.44 5.25 -1.51
CA THR A 94 -17.58 4.37 -0.72
C THR A 94 -17.00 5.13 0.47
N ASN A 95 -17.11 4.54 1.66
CA ASN A 95 -16.40 4.98 2.86
C ASN A 95 -15.06 4.23 2.95
N PRO A 96 -13.92 4.86 2.60
CA PRO A 96 -12.61 4.23 2.74
C PRO A 96 -12.22 4.12 4.22
N GLU A 97 -11.80 2.93 4.63
CA GLU A 97 -11.09 2.76 5.91
C GLU A 97 -9.59 3.11 5.75
N ILE A 98 -9.09 3.01 4.51
CA ILE A 98 -7.72 3.32 4.13
C ILE A 98 -7.70 4.02 2.77
N CYS A 99 -6.83 5.00 2.61
CA CYS A 99 -6.63 5.75 1.38
C CYS A 99 -5.20 5.50 0.88
N PHE A 100 -5.05 5.08 -0.37
CA PHE A 100 -3.78 4.78 -1.02
C PHE A 100 -3.37 5.88 -2.00
N ALA A 101 -2.07 6.06 -2.17
CA ALA A 101 -1.51 6.98 -3.14
C ALA A 101 -1.74 6.52 -4.59
N SER A 102 -1.75 5.21 -4.82
CA SER A 102 -1.92 4.61 -6.16
C SER A 102 -2.63 3.25 -6.13
N ALA A 103 -3.03 2.79 -7.31
CA ALA A 103 -3.64 1.46 -7.48
C ALA A 103 -2.62 0.34 -7.21
N GLU A 104 -1.35 0.57 -7.55
CA GLU A 104 -0.25 -0.35 -7.26
C GLU A 104 -0.05 -0.50 -5.75
N ALA A 105 -0.08 0.60 -4.99
CA ALA A 105 0.03 0.55 -3.53
C ALA A 105 -1.12 -0.23 -2.89
N ALA A 106 -2.34 -0.07 -3.40
CA ALA A 106 -3.49 -0.84 -2.95
C ALA A 106 -3.35 -2.34 -3.28
N SER A 107 -2.95 -2.65 -4.51
CA SER A 107 -2.73 -4.04 -4.96
C SER A 107 -1.63 -4.72 -4.16
N ALA A 108 -0.52 -4.02 -3.91
CA ALA A 108 0.59 -4.52 -3.12
C ALA A 108 0.17 -4.76 -1.65
N ALA A 109 -0.69 -3.92 -1.09
CA ALA A 109 -1.30 -4.14 0.22
C ALA A 109 -2.36 -5.27 0.25
N GLY A 110 -2.55 -6.00 -0.86
CA GLY A 110 -3.48 -7.13 -0.95
C GLY A 110 -4.93 -6.73 -1.28
N PHE A 111 -5.18 -5.50 -1.72
CA PHE A 111 -6.51 -5.07 -2.15
C PHE A 111 -6.72 -5.37 -3.62
N SER A 112 -7.90 -5.89 -3.94
CA SER A 112 -8.29 -6.12 -5.34
C SER A 112 -9.05 -4.91 -5.89
N PRO A 113 -8.90 -4.58 -7.18
CA PRO A 113 -9.78 -3.60 -7.79
C PRO A 113 -11.21 -4.13 -7.77
N GLY A 114 -12.18 -3.29 -7.39
CA GLY A 114 -13.57 -3.59 -7.70
C GLY A 114 -13.76 -3.80 -9.21
N ARG A 115 -14.81 -4.51 -9.64
CA ARG A 115 -15.06 -4.78 -11.08
C ARG A 115 -15.07 -3.51 -11.96
N ALA A 116 -15.46 -2.37 -11.40
CA ALA A 116 -15.42 -1.07 -12.05
C ALA A 116 -14.04 -0.36 -11.97
N ALA A 117 -13.21 -0.68 -10.97
CA ALA A 117 -11.88 -0.11 -10.77
C ALA A 117 -10.83 -0.77 -11.68
N ALA A 118 -11.01 -2.05 -12.00
CA ALA A 118 -10.13 -2.79 -12.91
C ALA A 118 -10.07 -2.16 -14.31
N ALA A 119 -11.14 -1.49 -14.74
CA ALA A 119 -11.16 -0.74 -16.00
C ALA A 119 -10.45 0.64 -15.93
N GLY A 120 -10.23 1.18 -14.74
CA GLY A 120 -9.60 2.50 -14.52
C GLY A 120 -8.15 2.47 -14.02
N ALA A 121 -7.66 1.33 -13.52
CA ALA A 121 -6.33 1.19 -12.92
C ALA A 121 -5.17 1.48 -13.88
N ALA A 122 -5.37 1.26 -15.19
CA ALA A 122 -4.38 1.59 -16.21
C ALA A 122 -4.17 3.10 -16.42
N ALA A 123 -5.11 3.96 -16.00
CA ALA A 123 -5.06 5.41 -16.24
C ALA A 123 -4.45 6.22 -15.08
N VAL A 124 -4.38 5.66 -13.87
CA VAL A 124 -3.80 6.30 -12.67
C VAL A 124 -2.32 5.94 -12.45
N ALA A 125 -1.75 5.04 -13.26
CA ALA A 125 -0.32 4.70 -13.28
C ALA A 125 0.57 5.81 -13.90
N ALA A 126 0.09 7.06 -13.94
CA ALA A 126 0.95 8.20 -14.26
C ALA A 126 1.85 8.46 -13.04
N PRO A 127 3.19 8.51 -13.23
CA PRO A 127 4.13 8.38 -12.14
C PRO A 127 3.98 9.57 -11.19
N VAL A 128 3.62 9.32 -9.94
CA VAL A 128 4.03 10.20 -8.85
C VAL A 128 5.53 10.04 -8.67
N ALA A 129 6.27 10.67 -9.59
CA ALA A 129 7.59 11.15 -9.29
C ALA A 129 7.48 12.14 -8.12
N ALA A 130 8.30 11.91 -7.11
CA ALA A 130 8.65 12.80 -6.01
C ALA A 130 7.66 12.91 -4.82
N ALA A 131 7.87 12.03 -3.84
CA ALA A 131 8.23 12.53 -2.52
C ALA A 131 9.63 12.00 -2.19
N ARG A 132 10.63 12.86 -2.38
CA ARG A 132 11.98 12.67 -1.85
C ARG A 132 11.86 12.49 -0.33
N GLN A 133 12.00 11.27 0.18
CA GLN A 133 12.47 11.12 1.55
C GLN A 133 13.92 11.59 1.56
N VAL A 134 14.09 12.83 2.02
CA VAL A 134 15.36 13.41 2.43
C VAL A 134 15.98 12.51 3.49
N ASP A 135 17.10 11.91 3.13
CA ASP A 135 18.03 11.22 4.00
C ASP A 135 18.73 12.24 4.92
N PRO A 136 18.75 12.07 6.26
CA PRO A 136 19.76 12.71 7.07
C PRO A 136 20.75 11.67 7.58
N GLY A 137 21.79 11.44 6.79
CA GLY A 137 23.15 11.46 7.33
C GLY A 137 23.80 10.10 7.46
N THR A 138 24.55 9.74 6.43
CA THR A 138 25.66 8.79 6.52
C THR A 138 26.78 9.37 7.42
N PRO A 139 27.19 8.73 8.53
CA PRO A 139 28.52 8.98 9.08
C PRO A 139 29.56 8.20 8.26
N THR A 140 30.54 8.94 7.74
CA THR A 140 31.72 8.42 7.04
C THR A 140 32.58 7.54 7.97
N PRO A 141 33.01 6.32 7.56
CA PRO A 141 33.99 5.53 8.32
C PRO A 141 35.43 6.05 8.13
N PRO A 142 36.37 5.71 9.04
CA PRO A 142 37.59 6.48 9.33
C PRO A 142 38.67 6.49 8.23
#